data_AF-A0A7X7I2X1-F1
#
_entry.id   AF-A0A7X7I2X1-F1
#
_cell.length_a   1.000
_cell.length_b   1.000
_cell.length_c   1.000
_cell.angle_alpha   90.00
_cell.angle_beta   90.00
_cell.angle_gamma   90.00
#
_symmetry.space_group_name_H-M   'P 1'
#
loop_
_entity.id
_entity.type
_entity.pdbx_description
1 polymer ?
#
loop_
_entity_poly.entity_id
_entity_poly.type
_entity_poly.pdbx_seq_one_letter_code
_entity_poly.pdbx_strand_id
1 'polypeptide(L)'
;MIEWAWKTRDPRGKTVVLKASTLNEHIIGDHDDADSGGRIAASALVPLIAEAPRYIVKDLSPIGSDRRREKYFDVRHIEATGKFSYVVLVVDTDREPYEVVTWMIQRRMTDIVPKEGVLYDSSQHRERKS
;
A
#
# COMPACT_ATOMS: atom_id res chain seq x y z
N MET A 1 -19.85 9.99 -11.72
CA MET A 1 -19.93 8.78 -10.86
C MET A 1 -18.49 8.35 -10.59
N ILE A 2 -18.10 8.08 -9.34
CA ILE A 2 -16.72 7.64 -9.08
C ILE A 2 -16.64 6.15 -9.37
N GLU A 3 -15.73 5.76 -10.28
CA GLU A 3 -15.48 4.37 -10.63
C GLU A 3 -14.32 3.82 -9.80
N TRP A 4 -14.60 2.77 -9.03
CA TRP A 4 -13.62 2.12 -8.15
C TRP A 4 -13.08 0.88 -8.85
N ALA A 5 -11.75 0.74 -8.89
CA ALA A 5 -11.11 -0.51 -9.30
C ALA A 5 -11.37 -1.61 -8.24
N TRP A 6 -11.29 -1.26 -6.96
CA TRP A 6 -11.68 -2.11 -5.84
C TRP A 6 -11.88 -1.29 -4.55
N LYS A 7 -12.45 -1.94 -3.54
CA LYS A 7 -12.70 -1.40 -2.20
C LYS A 7 -12.50 -2.49 -1.15
N THR A 8 -11.82 -2.19 -0.05
CA THR A 8 -11.64 -3.09 1.10
C THR A 8 -11.65 -2.33 2.43
N ARG A 9 -11.42 -3.04 3.54
CA ARG A 9 -11.19 -2.46 4.87
C ARG A 9 -9.85 -2.91 5.44
N ASP A 10 -9.11 -1.98 6.04
CA ASP A 10 -7.88 -2.29 6.73
C ASP A 10 -8.13 -2.96 8.11
N PRO A 11 -7.09 -3.49 8.78
CA PRO A 11 -7.21 -4.11 10.10
C PRO A 11 -7.71 -3.18 11.22
N ARG A 12 -7.73 -1.86 10.99
CA ARG A 12 -8.23 -0.84 11.91
C ARG A 12 -9.69 -0.46 11.59
N GLY A 13 -10.31 -1.12 10.62
CA GLY A 13 -11.68 -0.90 10.18
C GLY A 13 -11.87 0.27 9.23
N LYS A 14 -10.79 0.90 8.74
CA LYS A 14 -10.84 2.02 7.80
C LYS A 14 -11.10 1.51 6.39
N THR A 15 -12.00 2.20 5.68
CA THR A 15 -12.29 1.86 4.28
C THR A 15 -11.17 2.37 3.39
N VAL A 16 -10.55 1.47 2.62
CA VAL A 16 -9.49 1.77 1.67
C VAL A 16 -9.97 1.47 0.25
N VAL A 17 -9.72 2.37 -0.68
CA VAL A 17 -10.15 2.27 -2.08
C VAL A 17 -9.02 2.53 -3.06
N LEU A 18 -9.17 2.02 -4.27
CA LEU A 18 -8.41 2.45 -5.44
C LEU A 18 -9.40 2.90 -6.53
N LYS A 19 -9.24 4.13 -7.04
CA LYS A 19 -10.01 4.62 -8.19
C LYS A 19 -9.45 4.05 -9.48
N ALA A 20 -10.33 3.77 -10.43
CA ALA A 20 -9.93 3.33 -11.77
C ALA A 20 -9.04 4.38 -12.47
N SER A 21 -9.34 5.67 -12.31
CA SER A 21 -8.52 6.76 -12.84
C SER A 21 -7.11 6.76 -12.22
N THR A 22 -7.01 6.65 -10.89
CA THR A 22 -5.71 6.60 -10.19
C THR A 22 -4.87 5.43 -10.67
N LEU A 23 -5.48 4.26 -10.87
CA LEU A 23 -4.81 3.08 -11.41
C LEU A 23 -4.26 3.33 -12.83
N ASN A 24 -5.12 3.77 -13.74
CA ASN A 24 -4.80 3.84 -15.16
C ASN A 24 -3.91 5.03 -15.52
N GLU A 25 -4.16 6.19 -14.90
CA GLU A 25 -3.49 7.45 -15.26
C GLU A 25 -2.19 7.64 -14.47
N HIS A 26 -2.18 7.34 -13.16
CA HIS A 26 -1.05 7.68 -12.29
C HIS A 26 -0.14 6.51 -11.93
N ILE A 27 -0.65 5.27 -11.99
CA ILE A 27 0.13 4.11 -11.55
C ILE A 27 0.62 3.25 -12.71
N ILE A 28 -0.19 3.09 -13.75
CA ILE A 28 0.19 2.35 -14.97
C ILE A 28 0.64 3.31 -16.08
N GLY A 29 -0.05 4.45 -16.27
CA GLY A 29 0.18 5.34 -17.41
C GLY A 29 1.44 6.21 -17.36
N ASP A 30 2.02 6.46 -16.18
CA ASP A 30 3.11 7.43 -15.97
C ASP A 30 4.52 6.80 -15.87
N HIS A 31 4.69 5.51 -16.20
CA HIS A 31 5.93 4.77 -15.96
C HIS A 31 6.42 3.95 -17.18
N ASP A 32 7.75 3.96 -17.42
CA ASP A 32 8.43 3.18 -18.47
C ASP A 32 8.07 1.68 -18.41
N ASP A 33 8.07 1.01 -19.58
CA ASP A 33 7.66 -0.39 -19.80
C ASP A 33 8.26 -1.42 -18.80
N ALA A 34 9.45 -1.13 -18.25
CA ALA A 34 10.11 -2.00 -17.28
C ALA A 34 9.55 -1.87 -15.84
N ASP A 35 9.08 -0.69 -15.43
CA ASP A 35 8.49 -0.45 -14.10
C ASP A 35 7.01 -0.85 -14.09
N SER A 36 6.31 -0.66 -15.20
CA SER A 36 4.90 -1.04 -15.37
C SER A 36 4.67 -2.55 -15.24
N GLY A 37 5.57 -3.41 -15.77
CA GLY A 37 5.44 -4.87 -15.65
C GLY A 37 5.44 -5.38 -14.19
N GLY A 38 6.30 -4.82 -13.34
CA GLY A 38 6.32 -5.13 -11.91
C GLY A 38 5.05 -4.65 -11.21
N ARG A 39 4.66 -3.39 -11.44
CA ARG A 39 3.46 -2.79 -10.83
C ARG A 39 2.18 -3.50 -11.21
N ILE A 40 2.04 -3.91 -12.48
CA ILE A 40 0.91 -4.71 -12.97
C ILE A 40 0.87 -6.06 -12.24
N ALA A 41 2.00 -6.75 -12.12
CA ALA A 41 2.05 -8.03 -11.39
C ALA A 41 1.67 -7.88 -9.91
N ALA A 42 2.01 -6.75 -9.29
CA ALA A 42 1.62 -6.46 -7.91
C ALA A 42 0.16 -5.99 -7.77
N SER A 43 -0.50 -5.52 -8.84
CA SER A 43 -1.86 -4.95 -8.76
C SER A 43 -2.88 -5.88 -8.11
N ALA A 44 -2.80 -7.20 -8.40
CA ALA A 44 -3.67 -8.22 -7.81
C ALA A 44 -3.40 -8.43 -6.30
N LEU A 45 -2.20 -8.09 -5.83
CA LEU A 45 -1.80 -8.21 -4.42
C LEU A 45 -2.21 -6.97 -3.61
N VAL A 46 -2.32 -5.80 -4.25
CA VAL A 46 -2.66 -4.53 -3.58
C VAL A 46 -3.90 -4.63 -2.69
N PRO A 47 -5.08 -5.11 -3.14
CA PRO A 47 -6.25 -5.21 -2.26
C PRO A 47 -6.02 -6.14 -1.05
N LEU A 48 -5.26 -7.22 -1.24
CA LEU A 48 -4.92 -8.17 -0.17
C LEU A 48 -4.00 -7.53 0.88
N ILE A 49 -3.06 -6.69 0.44
CA ILE A 49 -2.16 -5.95 1.33
C ILE A 49 -2.91 -4.84 2.04
N ALA A 50 -3.86 -4.16 1.38
CA ALA A 50 -4.69 -3.15 2.03
C ALA A 50 -5.57 -3.77 3.13
N GLU A 51 -6.09 -4.98 2.91
CA GLU A 51 -6.92 -5.71 3.88
C GLU A 51 -6.12 -6.28 5.05
N ALA A 52 -4.96 -6.88 4.77
CA ALA A 52 -4.15 -7.60 5.76
C ALA A 52 -2.65 -7.28 5.60
N PRO A 53 -2.21 -6.04 5.83
CA PRO A 53 -0.80 -5.68 5.79
C PRO A 53 -0.03 -6.33 6.94
N ARG A 54 1.29 -6.46 6.79
CA ARG A 54 2.18 -6.80 7.89
C ARG A 54 2.32 -5.63 8.87
N TYR A 55 2.52 -4.42 8.33
CA TYR A 55 2.68 -3.18 9.08
C TYR A 55 1.90 -2.03 8.41
N ILE A 56 1.41 -1.10 9.22
CA ILE A 56 0.98 0.23 8.76
C ILE A 56 1.79 1.27 9.51
N VAL A 57 2.37 2.23 8.79
CA VAL A 57 3.19 3.29 9.40
C VAL A 57 2.83 4.65 8.83
N LYS A 58 3.17 5.72 9.55
CA LYS A 58 3.11 7.09 9.02
C LYS A 58 4.15 7.29 7.91
N ASP A 59 3.75 7.87 6.79
CA ASP A 59 4.73 8.32 5.81
C ASP A 59 5.45 9.57 6.34
N LEU A 60 6.74 9.42 6.65
CA LEU A 60 7.58 10.50 7.16
C LEU A 60 8.38 11.20 6.05
N SER A 61 8.10 10.89 4.78
CA SER A 61 8.78 11.56 3.67
C SER A 61 8.46 13.07 3.68
N PRO A 62 9.45 13.94 3.44
CA PRO A 62 9.26 15.39 3.44
C PRO A 62 8.45 15.93 2.25
N ILE A 63 7.82 15.06 1.46
CA ILE A 63 7.15 15.43 0.20
C ILE A 63 5.72 15.91 0.50
N GLY A 64 5.56 17.24 0.57
CA GLY A 64 4.26 17.91 0.63
C GLY A 64 3.65 17.91 2.04
N SER A 65 3.99 18.93 2.82
CA SER A 65 3.65 19.11 4.25
C SER A 65 2.18 18.98 4.64
N ASP A 66 1.27 19.02 3.66
CA ASP A 66 -0.16 19.16 3.92
C ASP A 66 -0.95 17.87 3.70
N ARG A 67 -0.32 16.80 3.17
CA ARG A 67 -1.02 15.53 2.93
C ARG A 67 -0.70 14.47 3.96
N ARG A 68 -1.72 13.95 4.64
CA ARG A 68 -1.54 12.83 5.59
C ARG A 68 -1.53 11.51 4.84
N ARG A 69 -0.39 10.86 4.83
CA ARG A 69 -0.20 9.55 4.18
C ARG A 69 0.27 8.49 5.16
N GLU A 70 -0.13 7.28 4.85
CA GLU A 70 0.32 6.08 5.53
C GLU A 70 0.92 5.10 4.51
N LYS A 71 1.89 4.31 4.96
CA LYS A 71 2.47 3.22 4.18
C LYS A 71 2.04 1.88 4.74
N TYR A 72 1.50 1.03 3.87
CA TYR A 72 1.09 -0.32 4.22
C TYR A 72 2.12 -1.27 3.62
N PHE A 73 2.75 -2.07 4.46
CA PHE A 73 3.85 -2.96 4.07
C PHE A 73 3.41 -4.41 4.11
N ASP A 74 3.88 -5.16 3.14
CA ASP A 74 3.92 -6.61 3.22
C ASP A 74 5.07 -7.20 2.40
N VAL A 75 5.39 -8.47 2.66
CA VAL A 75 6.32 -9.26 1.85
C VAL A 75 5.50 -10.29 1.08
N ARG A 76 5.55 -10.23 -0.25
CA ARG A 76 4.77 -11.12 -1.12
C ARG A 76 5.65 -11.76 -2.18
N HIS A 77 5.29 -12.99 -2.53
CA HIS A 77 5.83 -13.65 -3.71
C HIS A 77 5.18 -13.03 -4.96
N ILE A 78 6.00 -12.46 -5.85
CA ILE A 78 5.55 -11.88 -7.11
C ILE A 78 5.86 -12.89 -8.20
N GLU A 79 4.84 -13.64 -8.63
CA GLU A 79 4.98 -14.77 -9.56
C GLU A 79 5.69 -14.38 -10.86
N ALA A 80 5.36 -13.21 -11.42
CA ALA A 80 5.98 -12.69 -12.64
C ALA A 80 7.51 -12.55 -12.55
N THR A 81 8.06 -12.43 -11.34
CA THR A 81 9.51 -12.32 -11.10
C THR A 81 10.10 -13.55 -10.41
N GLY A 82 9.26 -14.47 -9.92
CA GLY A 82 9.66 -15.63 -9.10
C GLY A 82 10.34 -15.26 -7.78
N LYS A 83 10.10 -14.05 -7.25
CA LYS A 83 10.82 -13.51 -6.08
C LYS A 83 9.87 -13.01 -5.01
N PHE A 84 10.29 -13.16 -3.75
CA PHE A 84 9.70 -12.41 -2.65
C PHE A 84 10.21 -10.98 -2.68
N SER A 85 9.29 -10.03 -2.63
CA SER A 85 9.59 -8.60 -2.61
C SER A 85 8.75 -7.89 -1.55
N TYR A 86 9.27 -6.79 -1.05
CA TYR A 86 8.49 -5.86 -0.24
C TYR A 86 7.55 -5.10 -1.17
N VAL A 87 6.27 -5.09 -0.84
CA VAL A 87 5.26 -4.30 -1.53
C VAL A 87 4.78 -3.24 -0.56
N VAL A 88 4.91 -1.97 -0.97
CA VAL A 88 4.59 -0.80 -0.15
C VAL A 88 3.47 -0.05 -0.84
N LEU A 89 2.30 -0.01 -0.22
CA LEU A 89 1.20 0.85 -0.68
C LEU A 89 1.34 2.20 0.01
N VAL A 90 1.14 3.28 -0.74
CA VAL A 90 1.02 4.63 -0.20
C VAL A 90 -0.45 5.01 -0.23
N VAL A 91 -0.99 5.30 0.95
CA VAL A 91 -2.41 5.56 1.17
C VAL A 91 -2.59 6.99 1.65
N ASP A 92 -3.38 7.78 0.92
CA ASP A 92 -3.83 9.10 1.33
C ASP A 92 -4.99 8.96 2.32
N THR A 93 -4.85 9.61 3.47
CA THR A 93 -5.74 9.50 4.63
C THR A 93 -6.41 10.83 4.99
N ASP A 94 -6.28 11.85 4.14
CA ASP A 94 -6.90 13.15 4.42
C ASP A 94 -8.42 13.14 4.33
N ARG A 95 -8.99 12.13 3.66
CA ARG A 95 -10.42 11.99 3.42
C ARG A 95 -10.83 10.53 3.58
N GLU A 96 -12.08 10.30 3.96
CA GLU A 96 -12.69 8.98 3.92
C GLU A 96 -13.56 8.84 2.64
N PRO A 97 -13.49 7.69 1.93
CA PRO A 97 -12.60 6.55 2.16
C PRO A 97 -11.12 6.90 1.88
N TYR A 98 -10.21 6.21 2.55
CA TYR A 98 -8.77 6.33 2.32
C TYR A 98 -8.42 5.84 0.91
N GLU A 99 -7.51 6.50 0.22
CA GLU A 99 -7.22 6.23 -1.18
C GLU A 99 -5.79 5.73 -1.38
N VAL A 100 -5.62 4.59 -2.03
CA VAL A 100 -4.30 4.17 -2.52
C VAL A 100 -3.90 5.09 -3.68
N VAL A 101 -2.83 5.85 -3.50
CA VAL A 101 -2.35 6.81 -4.51
C VAL A 101 -1.19 6.27 -5.33
N THR A 102 -0.42 5.33 -4.80
CA THR A 102 0.63 4.60 -5.52
C THR A 102 1.06 3.35 -4.74
N TRP A 103 1.87 2.50 -5.36
CA TRP A 103 2.62 1.45 -4.67
C TRP A 103 4.01 1.28 -5.25
N MET A 104 4.90 0.68 -4.46
CA MET A 104 6.28 0.40 -4.82
C MET A 104 6.61 -1.07 -4.56
N ILE A 105 7.47 -1.63 -5.39
CA ILE A 105 8.06 -2.95 -5.18
C ILE A 105 9.53 -2.74 -4.86
N GLN A 106 9.95 -3.17 -3.69
CA GLN A 106 11.30 -2.97 -3.19
C GLN A 106 11.96 -4.31 -2.91
N ARG A 107 13.25 -4.43 -3.27
CA ARG A 107 14.06 -5.62 -2.95
C ARG A 107 14.48 -5.65 -1.48
N ARG A 108 14.56 -4.49 -0.84
CA ARG A 108 14.97 -4.29 0.56
C ARG A 108 14.17 -3.13 1.13
N MET A 109 13.78 -3.25 2.39
CA MET A 109 13.13 -2.17 3.11
C MET A 109 14.18 -1.14 3.55
N THR A 110 14.05 0.09 3.07
CA THR A 110 14.99 1.18 3.37
C THR A 110 14.37 2.28 4.25
N ASP A 111 13.04 2.22 4.47
CA ASP A 111 12.34 3.17 5.34
C ASP A 111 12.83 3.02 6.79
N ILE A 112 13.36 4.11 7.34
CA ILE A 112 13.65 4.22 8.76
C ILE A 112 12.38 4.74 9.43
N VAL A 113 11.70 3.85 10.17
CA VAL A 113 10.46 4.17 10.86
C VAL A 113 10.71 4.15 12.36
N PRO A 114 10.57 5.28 13.08
CA PRO A 114 10.65 5.29 14.53
C PRO A 114 9.44 4.58 15.12
N LYS A 115 9.53 4.10 16.37
CA LYS A 115 8.50 3.25 16.99
C LYS A 115 7.12 3.92 17.00
N GLU A 116 7.08 5.21 17.29
CA GLU A 116 5.88 6.07 17.26
C GLU A 116 5.29 6.29 15.86
N GLY A 117 6.06 5.97 14.82
CA GLY A 117 5.61 5.96 13.43
C GLY A 117 4.83 4.70 13.06
N VAL A 118 4.89 3.63 13.86
CA VAL A 118 4.16 2.38 13.61
C VAL A 118 2.74 2.51 14.14
N LEU A 119 1.76 2.41 13.23
CA LEU A 119 0.34 2.53 13.52
C LEU A 119 -0.34 1.16 13.68
N TYR A 120 0.24 0.12 13.09
CA TYR A 120 -0.22 -1.26 13.18
C TYR A 120 0.92 -2.24 12.95
N ASP A 121 0.93 -3.32 13.75
CA ASP A 121 1.83 -4.48 13.62
C ASP A 121 1.01 -5.76 13.77
N SER A 122 0.92 -6.53 12.69
CA SER A 122 0.14 -7.78 12.66
C SER A 122 0.63 -8.85 13.64
N SER A 123 1.88 -8.83 14.10
CA SER A 123 2.36 -9.79 15.11
C SER A 123 1.74 -9.56 16.48
N GLN A 124 1.52 -8.30 16.85
CA GLN A 124 0.93 -7.93 18.13
C GLN A 124 -0.59 -8.19 18.17
N HIS A 125 -1.21 -8.37 17.01
CA HIS A 125 -2.63 -8.69 16.90
C HIS A 125 -2.94 -10.20 16.90
N ARG A 126 -1.94 -11.08 16.81
CA ARG A 126 -2.13 -12.54 16.84
C ARG A 126 -2.34 -13.13 18.25
N GLU A 127 -2.00 -12.39 19.31
CA GLU A 127 -2.03 -12.90 20.69
C GLU A 127 -3.41 -12.90 21.37
N ARG A 128 -4.48 -12.44 20.69
CA ARG A 128 -5.83 -12.36 21.30
C ARG A 128 -6.76 -13.52 20.95
N LYS A 129 -6.25 -14.59 20.35
CA LYS A 129 -7.01 -15.82 20.08
C LYS A 129 -6.23 -17.03 20.60
N SER A 130 -6.14 -17.15 21.93
CA SER A 130 -5.84 -18.40 22.63
C SER A 130 -7.04 -18.78 23.47
#